data_AF-A0A9X7R696-F1
#
_entry.id   AF-A0A9X7R696-F1
#
_cell.length_a   1.000
_cell.length_b   1.000
_cell.length_c   1.000
_cell.angle_alpha   90.00
_cell.angle_beta   90.00
_cell.angle_gamma   90.00
#
_symmetry.space_group_name_H-M   'P 1'
#
loop_
_entity.id
_entity.type
_entity.pdbx_description
1 polymer ?
#
loop_
_entity_poly.entity_id
_entity_poly.type
_entity_poly.pdbx_seq_one_letter_code
_entity_poly.pdbx_strand_id
1 'polypeptide(L)'
;MTDPDDGEESFAEDTLIQAIENQIESESPAAARAVFNKLTLVGYEREDALHLMALVLAHEIEAMLAEDRPFNGEWYEQALRALPTLPDGTVAD
;
A
#
# COMPACT_ATOMS: atom_id res chain seq x y z
N MET A 1 13.27 -22.50 -15.13
CA MET A 1 11.96 -22.08 -15.66
C MET A 1 11.46 -21.09 -14.64
N THR A 2 11.47 -19.80 -14.99
CA THR A 2 10.67 -18.81 -14.27
C THR A 2 9.25 -19.07 -14.74
N ASP A 3 8.35 -19.43 -13.83
CA ASP A 3 6.92 -19.47 -14.13
C ASP A 3 6.51 -18.04 -14.54
N PRO A 4 5.78 -17.83 -15.64
CA PRO A 4 5.43 -16.48 -16.09
C PRO A 4 4.65 -15.69 -15.02
N ASP A 5 3.78 -16.36 -14.25
CA ASP A 5 2.97 -15.72 -13.20
C ASP A 5 3.82 -15.05 -12.09
N ASP A 6 4.92 -15.66 -11.65
CA ASP A 6 5.79 -15.09 -10.60
C ASP A 6 6.44 -13.76 -11.02
N GLY A 7 6.71 -13.60 -12.32
CA GLY A 7 7.32 -12.39 -12.86
C GLY A 7 6.34 -11.22 -12.96
N GLU A 8 5.07 -11.50 -13.26
CA GLU A 8 4.02 -10.48 -13.35
C GLU A 8 3.58 -9.97 -11.97
N GLU A 9 3.48 -10.86 -10.96
CA GLU A 9 3.11 -10.48 -9.60
C GLU A 9 4.18 -9.60 -8.95
N SER A 10 5.46 -9.97 -9.07
CA SER A 10 6.59 -9.16 -8.59
C SER A 10 6.65 -7.78 -9.26
N PHE A 11 6.35 -7.70 -10.56
CA PHE A 11 6.32 -6.43 -11.27
C PHE A 11 5.18 -5.51 -10.80
N ALA A 12 4.02 -6.09 -10.49
CA ALA A 12 2.90 -5.34 -9.93
C ALA A 12 3.24 -4.79 -8.54
N GLU A 13 3.86 -5.60 -7.68
CA GLU A 13 4.32 -5.18 -6.35
C GLU A 13 5.31 -4.02 -6.44
N ASP A 14 6.37 -4.14 -7.25
CA ASP A 14 7.38 -3.09 -7.43
C ASP A 14 6.73 -1.77 -7.89
N THR A 15 5.77 -1.85 -8.81
CA THR A 15 5.03 -0.68 -9.30
C THR A 15 4.22 -0.01 -8.19
N LEU A 16 3.60 -0.80 -7.31
CA LEU A 16 2.82 -0.28 -6.18
C LEU A 16 3.74 0.36 -5.13
N ILE A 17 4.87 -0.25 -4.82
CA ILE A 17 5.89 0.33 -3.92
C ILE A 17 6.38 1.68 -4.48
N GLN A 18 6.73 1.73 -5.77
CA GLN A 18 7.12 2.99 -6.42
C GLN A 18 5.99 4.04 -6.35
N ALA A 19 4.73 3.64 -6.50
CA ALA A 19 3.60 4.56 -6.32
C ALA A 19 3.52 5.11 -4.89
N ILE A 20 3.73 4.28 -3.87
CA ILE A 20 3.77 4.73 -2.47
C ILE A 20 4.92 5.71 -2.22
N GLU A 21 6.10 5.43 -2.76
CA GLU A 21 7.25 6.33 -2.61
C GLU A 21 6.95 7.71 -3.22
N ASN A 22 6.35 7.74 -4.41
CA ASN A 22 5.89 8.97 -5.06
C ASN A 22 4.82 9.71 -4.22
N GLN A 23 3.89 8.99 -3.58
CA GLN A 23 2.88 9.59 -2.70
C GLN A 23 3.50 10.21 -1.44
N ILE A 24 4.53 9.58 -0.87
CA ILE A 24 5.26 10.10 0.28
C ILE A 24 6.07 11.34 -0.09
N GLU A 25 6.76 11.31 -1.24
CA GLU A 25 7.56 12.43 -1.73
C GLU A 25 6.69 13.65 -2.07
N SER A 26 5.54 13.40 -2.72
CA SER A 26 4.58 14.45 -3.09
C SER A 26 3.63 14.87 -1.96
N GLU A 27 3.69 14.21 -0.81
CA GLU A 27 2.75 14.37 0.32
C GLU A 27 1.27 14.25 -0.09
N SER A 28 0.98 13.35 -1.03
CA SER A 28 -0.34 13.18 -1.62
C SER A 28 -0.70 11.71 -1.70
N PRO A 29 -1.63 11.22 -0.85
CA PRO A 29 -2.33 11.95 0.20
C PRO A 29 -1.39 12.32 1.36
N ALA A 30 -1.72 13.37 2.12
CA ALA A 30 -0.95 13.78 3.30
C ALA A 30 -0.82 12.64 4.35
N ALA A 31 -1.78 11.71 4.34
CA ALA A 31 -1.75 10.49 5.13
C ALA A 31 -0.53 9.61 4.83
N ALA A 32 -0.05 9.54 3.58
CA ALA A 32 1.02 8.64 3.17
C ALA A 32 2.30 8.92 3.96
N ARG A 33 2.77 10.18 3.97
CA ARG A 33 3.97 10.57 4.73
C ARG A 33 3.79 10.39 6.24
N ALA A 34 2.61 10.73 6.77
CA ALA A 34 2.32 10.58 8.19
C ALA A 34 2.34 9.11 8.65
N VAL A 35 1.77 8.21 7.83
CA VAL A 35 1.72 6.76 8.12
C VAL A 35 3.09 6.13 7.99
N PHE A 36 3.86 6.46 6.95
CA PHE A 36 5.24 6.01 6.81
C PHE A 36 6.10 6.40 8.02
N ASN A 37 6.01 7.66 8.46
CA ASN A 37 6.71 8.13 9.65
C ASN A 37 6.25 7.41 10.93
N LYS A 38 4.94 7.14 11.06
CA LYS A 38 4.38 6.39 12.20
C LYS A 38 4.96 4.97 12.24
N LEU A 39 4.94 4.25 11.13
CA LEU A 39 5.41 2.85 11.05
C LEU A 39 6.90 2.75 11.37
N THR A 40 7.72 3.62 10.76
CA THR A 40 9.16 3.67 11.05
C THR A 40 9.45 4.08 12.49
N LEU A 41 8.66 4.98 13.09
CA LEU A 41 8.81 5.36 14.51
C LEU A 41 8.53 4.19 15.47
N VAL A 42 7.60 3.30 15.14
CA VAL A 42 7.26 2.14 16.00
C VAL A 42 8.12 0.90 15.71
N GLY A 43 9.06 0.99 14.78
CA GLY A 43 10.12 0.00 14.58
C GLY A 43 10.03 -0.84 13.30
N TYR A 44 9.10 -0.55 12.38
CA TYR A 44 9.11 -1.20 11.07
C TYR A 44 10.27 -0.67 10.22
N GLU A 45 10.95 -1.57 9.53
CA GLU A 45 11.95 -1.20 8.53
C GLU A 45 11.27 -0.45 7.38
N ARG A 46 12.07 0.34 6.64
CA ARG A 46 11.55 1.15 5.52
C ARG A 46 10.83 0.29 4.49
N GLU A 47 11.44 -0.82 4.10
CA GLU A 47 10.91 -1.73 3.08
C GLU A 47 9.59 -2.35 3.53
N ASP A 48 9.51 -2.83 4.77
CA ASP A 48 8.28 -3.39 5.35
C ASP A 48 7.16 -2.34 5.43
N ALA A 49 7.47 -1.11 5.84
CA ALA A 49 6.49 -0.03 5.89
C ALA A 49 5.93 0.31 4.51
N LEU A 50 6.78 0.35 3.49
CA LEU A 50 6.37 0.59 2.10
C LEU A 50 5.53 -0.57 1.56
N HIS A 51 5.93 -1.81 1.85
CA HIS A 51 5.19 -3.01 1.45
C HIS A 51 3.79 -3.03 2.08
N LEU A 52 3.66 -2.75 3.37
CA LEU A 52 2.35 -2.65 4.04
C LEU A 52 1.45 -1.57 3.42
N MET A 53 2.03 -0.40 3.09
CA MET A 53 1.29 0.66 2.40
C MET A 53 0.88 0.25 0.98
N ALA A 54 1.75 -0.48 0.26
CA ALA A 54 1.47 -1.01 -1.07
C ALA A 54 0.34 -2.06 -1.05
N LEU A 55 0.28 -2.91 -0.02
CA LEU A 55 -0.83 -3.86 0.16
C LEU A 55 -2.17 -3.15 0.31
N VAL A 56 -2.22 -2.02 1.03
CA VAL A 56 -3.46 -1.20 1.13
C VAL A 56 -3.85 -0.62 -0.23
N LEU A 57 -2.87 -0.16 -1.01
CA LEU A 57 -3.11 0.35 -2.37
C LEU A 57 -3.60 -0.74 -3.32
N ALA A 58 -3.02 -1.94 -3.24
CA ALA A 58 -3.44 -3.11 -4.00
C ALA A 58 -4.91 -3.44 -3.73
N HIS A 59 -5.32 -3.51 -2.46
CA HIS A 59 -6.72 -3.77 -2.08
C HIS A 59 -7.69 -2.77 -2.70
N GLU A 60 -7.35 -1.48 -2.71
CA GLU A 60 -8.21 -0.47 -3.33
C GLU A 60 -8.27 -0.63 -4.86
N ILE A 61 -7.13 -0.89 -5.52
CA ILE A 61 -7.09 -1.09 -6.98
C ILE A 61 -7.87 -2.34 -7.37
N GLU A 62 -7.73 -3.43 -6.64
CA GLU A 62 -8.51 -4.66 -6.84
C GLU A 62 -10.00 -4.40 -6.70
N ALA A 63 -10.44 -3.73 -5.63
CA ALA A 63 -11.83 -3.38 -5.42
C ALA A 63 -12.37 -2.43 -6.50
N MET A 64 -11.56 -1.44 -6.90
CA MET A 64 -11.86 -0.51 -7.98
C MET A 64 -12.13 -1.24 -9.30
N LEU A 65 -11.29 -2.21 -9.65
CA LEU A 65 -11.41 -3.02 -10.86
C LEU A 65 -12.58 -4.03 -10.78
N ALA A 66 -12.74 -4.70 -9.64
CA ALA A 66 -13.78 -5.70 -9.43
C ALA A 66 -15.19 -5.10 -9.44
N GLU A 67 -15.35 -3.89 -8.91
CA GLU A 67 -16.63 -3.18 -8.83
C GLU A 67 -16.88 -2.22 -10.00
N ASP A 68 -15.92 -2.08 -10.93
CA ASP A 68 -15.95 -1.09 -12.03
C ASP A 68 -16.29 0.33 -11.54
N ARG A 69 -15.59 0.77 -10.49
CA ARG A 69 -15.81 2.05 -9.81
C ARG A 69 -14.57 2.94 -9.88
N PRO A 70 -14.66 4.26 -9.64
CA PRO A 70 -13.47 5.09 -9.47
C PRO A 70 -12.74 4.77 -8.15
N PHE A 71 -11.45 5.13 -8.10
CA PHE A 71 -10.61 5.04 -6.90
C PHE A 71 -11.23 5.84 -5.74
N ASN A 72 -11.33 5.21 -4.58
CA ASN A 72 -11.87 5.78 -3.36
C ASN A 72 -10.74 6.29 -2.46
N GLY A 73 -10.37 7.55 -2.68
CA GLY A 73 -9.32 8.21 -1.89
C GLY A 73 -9.64 8.33 -0.40
N GLU A 74 -10.91 8.49 -0.04
CA GLU A 74 -11.32 8.59 1.37
C GLU A 74 -11.12 7.26 2.10
N TRP A 75 -11.57 6.16 1.50
CA TRP A 75 -11.34 4.81 2.03
C TRP A 75 -9.85 4.49 2.12
N TYR A 76 -9.10 4.76 1.05
CA TYR A 76 -7.67 4.50 1.00
C TYR A 76 -6.91 5.24 2.11
N GLU A 77 -7.23 6.51 2.33
CA GLU A 77 -6.67 7.31 3.41
C GLU A 77 -6.99 6.79 4.80
N GLN A 78 -8.19 6.25 5.01
CA GLN A 78 -8.59 5.63 6.28
C GLN A 78 -7.83 4.31 6.50
N ALA A 79 -7.73 3.48 5.46
CA ALA A 79 -7.03 2.21 5.50
C ALA A 79 -5.52 2.39 5.76
N LEU A 80 -4.87 3.35 5.12
CA LEU A 80 -3.47 3.69 5.41
C LEU A 80 -3.27 4.05 6.90
N ARG A 81 -4.19 4.83 7.47
CA ARG A 81 -4.09 5.23 8.89
C ARG A 81 -4.28 4.05 9.85
N ALA A 82 -4.98 3.00 9.44
CA ALA A 82 -5.21 1.78 10.21
C ALA A 82 -3.99 0.85 10.30
N LEU A 83 -2.97 1.03 9.45
CA LEU A 83 -1.74 0.24 9.52
C LEU A 83 -1.13 0.29 10.94
N PRO A 84 -0.59 -0.82 11.47
CA PRO A 84 -0.23 -2.06 10.75
C PRO A 84 -1.38 -3.08 10.58
N THR A 85 -2.64 -2.70 10.87
CA THR A 85 -3.79 -3.54 10.54
C THR A 85 -4.15 -3.38 9.07
N LEU A 86 -4.11 -4.47 8.31
CA LEU A 86 -4.45 -4.54 6.90
C LEU A 86 -5.99 -4.52 6.70
N PRO A 87 -6.47 -4.22 5.47
CA PRO A 87 -7.90 -4.12 5.17
C PRO A 87 -8.71 -5.41 5.40
N ASP A 88 -8.04 -6.57 5.33
CA ASP A 88 -8.60 -7.90 5.63
C ASP A 88 -8.73 -8.18 7.15
N GLY A 89 -8.22 -7.28 8.00
CA GLY A 89 -8.20 -7.40 9.45
C GLY A 89 -6.94 -8.08 10.02
N THR A 90 -6.00 -8.47 9.17
CA THR A 90 -4.72 -9.06 9.59
C THR A 90 -3.82 -7.97 10.19
N VAL A 91 -3.18 -8.23 11.33
CA VAL A 91 -2.18 -7.32 11.92
C VAL A 91 -0.80 -7.82 11.53
N ALA A 92 0.01 -6.96 10.90
CA ALA A 92 1.40 -7.29 10.59
C ALA A 92 2.25 -7.31 11.87
N ASP A 93 3.00 -8.39 12.08
CA ASP A 93 3.91 -8.60 13.23
C ASP A 93 5.22 -7.82 13.08
#